data_AF-A0A1V5TBU2-F1
#
_entry.id   AF-A0A1V5TBU2-F1
#
_cell.length_a   1.000
_cell.length_b   1.000
_cell.length_c   1.000
_cell.angle_alpha   90.00
_cell.angle_beta   90.00
_cell.angle_gamma   90.00
#
_symmetry.space_group_name_H-M   'P 1'
#
loop_
_entity.id
_entity.type
_entity.pdbx_description
1 polymer ?
#
loop_
_entity_poly.entity_id
_entity_poly.type
_entity_poly.pdbx_seq_one_letter_code
_entity_poly.pdbx_strand_id
1 'polypeptide(L)'
;MNHYFDFRSRFGKDVDLKDSIEDFINKINIFLFKPMDDFIGRTYTDTPTDGRALFRFLCIELVLDPDDVLKDYNRDPYRHEVYIPKLRYFTENDFEKTLVTIEIIYDFFNNSDVYDKSKYLNIIDMSVKIALRQNNDIGVSYKDGKFFPSGAKELDEELTNKIHHWLNKYPKVKSLYLNALDCYAGSLKNDIKRKDVVSNAFQAVEELTKIILGNKTLSFDKNLDTLVEKLKLNKKWSQVFHQYKELSKEYGRHSGKSDDFIPAKNDTEAFLFLSGIIIRLIVTNMEDGE
;
A
#
# COMPACT_ATOMS: atom_id res chain seq x y z
N MET A 1 7.63 -13.83 15.04
CA MET A 1 6.73 -14.87 14.49
C MET A 1 5.52 -14.95 15.39
N ASN A 2 4.30 -14.76 14.88
CA ASN A 2 3.10 -14.76 15.71
C ASN A 2 2.76 -16.21 16.14
N HIS A 3 2.85 -16.47 17.45
CA HIS A 3 2.63 -17.79 18.06
C HIS A 3 1.25 -18.41 17.74
N TYR A 4 0.24 -17.59 17.46
CA TYR A 4 -1.09 -18.05 17.09
C TYR A 4 -1.14 -18.65 15.67
N PHE A 5 -0.37 -18.08 14.74
CA PHE A 5 -0.28 -18.60 13.37
C PHE A 5 0.55 -19.88 13.30
N ASP A 6 1.68 -19.90 14.01
CA ASP A 6 2.47 -21.12 14.20
C ASP A 6 1.64 -22.24 14.86
N PHE A 7 0.72 -21.91 15.77
CA PHE A 7 -0.23 -22.88 16.30
C PHE A 7 -1.22 -23.37 15.23
N ARG A 8 -1.94 -22.48 14.53
CA ARG A 8 -2.97 -22.88 13.54
C ARG A 8 -2.41 -23.68 12.36
N SER A 9 -1.23 -23.31 11.87
CA SER A 9 -0.56 -24.03 10.78
C SER A 9 -0.18 -25.46 11.16
N ARG A 10 0.22 -25.69 12.42
CA ARG A 10 0.46 -27.05 12.96
C ARG A 10 -0.79 -27.93 12.99
N PHE A 11 -1.99 -27.36 12.91
CA PHE A 11 -3.25 -28.10 12.85
C PHE A 11 -3.89 -28.12 11.45
N GLY A 12 -3.15 -27.74 10.40
CA GLY A 12 -3.62 -27.82 9.02
C GLY A 12 -4.82 -26.92 8.72
N LYS A 13 -5.01 -25.84 9.49
CA LYS A 13 -6.04 -24.84 9.23
C LYS A 13 -5.39 -23.69 8.46
N ASP A 14 -5.49 -23.76 7.13
CA ASP A 14 -5.24 -22.60 6.28
C ASP A 14 -6.29 -21.54 6.63
N VAL A 15 -5.81 -20.34 6.96
CA VAL A 15 -6.68 -19.22 7.33
C VAL A 15 -6.95 -18.42 6.07
N ASP A 16 -8.21 -18.42 5.63
CA ASP A 16 -8.67 -17.63 4.48
C ASP A 16 -8.45 -16.13 4.74
N LEU A 17 -8.14 -15.38 3.67
CA LEU A 17 -8.05 -13.93 3.70
C LEU A 17 -9.38 -13.32 4.14
N LYS A 18 -10.50 -13.89 3.68
CA LYS A 18 -11.83 -13.44 4.06
C LYS A 18 -12.06 -13.57 5.57
N ASP A 19 -11.74 -14.72 6.14
CA ASP A 19 -11.83 -14.96 7.59
C ASP A 19 -10.93 -14.00 8.38
N SER A 20 -9.75 -13.68 7.85
CA SER A 20 -8.81 -12.74 8.47
C SER A 20 -9.34 -11.29 8.46
N ILE A 21 -10.00 -10.88 7.37
CA ILE A 21 -10.66 -9.57 7.28
C ILE A 21 -11.83 -9.51 8.26
N GLU A 22 -12.68 -10.53 8.31
CA GLU A 22 -13.80 -10.58 9.25
C GLU A 22 -13.33 -10.55 10.71
N ASP A 23 -12.26 -11.29 11.04
CA ASP A 23 -11.66 -11.28 12.38
C ASP A 23 -11.01 -9.92 12.72
N PHE A 24 -10.36 -9.26 11.76
CA PHE A 24 -9.90 -7.88 11.92
C PHE A 24 -11.04 -6.93 12.28
N ILE A 25 -12.13 -6.94 11.49
CA ILE A 25 -13.30 -6.07 11.71
C ILE A 25 -13.92 -6.35 13.08
N ASN A 26 -14.06 -7.62 13.47
CA ASN A 26 -14.58 -7.99 14.78
C ASN A 26 -13.71 -7.48 15.93
N LYS A 27 -12.38 -7.57 15.80
CA LYS A 27 -11.45 -7.02 16.80
C LYS A 27 -11.52 -5.50 16.88
N ILE A 28 -11.61 -4.79 15.76
CA ILE A 28 -11.83 -3.34 15.74
C ILE A 28 -13.14 -2.99 16.46
N ASN A 29 -14.22 -3.72 16.18
CA ASN A 29 -15.51 -3.50 16.81
C ASN A 29 -15.44 -3.64 18.34
N ILE A 30 -14.66 -4.60 18.83
CA ILE A 30 -14.51 -4.88 20.27
C ILE A 30 -13.54 -3.91 20.96
N PHE A 31 -12.35 -3.73 20.40
CA PHE A 31 -11.24 -3.04 21.07
C PHE A 31 -11.20 -1.54 20.79
N LEU A 32 -11.81 -1.09 19.70
CA LEU A 32 -11.84 0.32 19.33
C LEU A 32 -13.26 0.88 19.34
N PHE A 33 -14.16 0.35 18.53
CA PHE A 33 -15.47 1.00 18.36
C PHE A 33 -16.31 0.96 19.62
N LYS A 34 -16.35 -0.16 20.36
CA LYS A 34 -17.11 -0.21 21.61
C LYS A 34 -16.65 0.85 22.64
N PRO A 35 -15.35 1.00 22.97
CA PRO A 35 -14.88 2.10 23.80
C PRO A 35 -15.20 3.50 23.26
N MET A 36 -15.18 3.70 21.94
CA MET A 36 -15.52 4.99 21.32
C MET A 36 -17.04 5.25 21.33
N ASP A 37 -17.87 4.22 21.17
CA ASP A 37 -19.33 4.31 21.30
C ASP A 37 -19.71 4.75 22.71
N ASP A 38 -19.01 4.27 23.74
CA ASP A 38 -19.20 4.72 25.12
C ASP A 38 -18.79 6.19 25.31
N PHE A 39 -17.79 6.67 24.55
CA PHE A 39 -17.41 8.08 24.54
C PHE A 39 -18.47 8.95 23.84
N ILE A 40 -18.99 8.49 22.70
CA ILE A 40 -20.04 9.16 21.93
C ILE A 40 -21.36 9.19 22.72
N GLY A 41 -21.72 8.10 23.39
CA GLY A 41 -23.02 7.90 24.05
C GLY A 41 -23.17 8.53 25.44
N ARG A 42 -22.12 9.07 26.06
CA ARG A 42 -22.13 9.62 27.43
C ARG A 42 -22.83 10.99 27.59
N THR A 43 -23.70 11.41 26.67
CA THR A 43 -24.04 12.84 26.51
C THR A 43 -25.54 13.11 26.73
N TYR A 44 -25.94 13.33 27.99
CA TYR A 44 -27.32 13.69 28.41
C TYR A 44 -27.55 15.21 28.57
N THR A 45 -26.62 16.10 28.19
CA THR A 45 -26.76 17.55 28.40
C THR A 45 -26.43 18.39 27.15
N ASP A 46 -27.11 19.53 27.01
CA ASP A 46 -27.09 20.47 25.86
C ASP A 46 -25.75 21.20 25.62
N THR A 47 -24.70 20.84 26.35
CA THR A 47 -23.34 21.31 26.08
C THR A 47 -22.73 20.52 24.91
N PRO A 48 -22.02 21.14 23.95
CA PRO A 48 -21.24 20.41 22.96
C PRO A 48 -20.21 19.54 23.67
N THR A 49 -20.53 18.27 23.83
CA THR A 49 -19.60 17.26 24.33
C THR A 49 -18.73 16.79 23.18
N ASP A 50 -17.50 16.41 23.49
CA ASP A 50 -16.53 15.93 22.51
C ASP A 50 -17.06 14.75 21.66
N GLY A 51 -18.00 13.96 22.20
CA GLY A 51 -18.69 12.88 21.48
C GLY A 51 -19.65 13.35 20.37
N ARG A 52 -20.41 14.44 20.58
CA ARG A 52 -21.25 15.03 19.53
C ARG A 52 -20.40 15.68 18.44
N ALA A 53 -19.27 16.27 18.83
CA ALA A 53 -18.30 16.83 17.90
C ALA A 53 -17.69 15.73 17.02
N LEU A 54 -17.29 14.59 17.61
CA LEU A 54 -16.81 13.44 16.86
C LEU A 54 -17.87 12.92 15.87
N PHE A 55 -19.12 12.73 16.31
CA PHE A 55 -20.19 12.29 15.41
C PHE A 55 -20.37 13.21 14.20
N ARG A 56 -20.46 14.53 14.43
CA ARG A 56 -20.60 15.51 13.35
C ARG A 56 -19.39 15.50 12.42
N PHE A 57 -18.18 15.43 12.97
CA PHE A 57 -16.95 15.32 12.19
C PHE A 57 -16.98 14.07 11.30
N LEU A 58 -17.41 12.94 11.86
CA LEU A 58 -17.51 11.67 11.15
C LEU A 58 -18.53 11.72 10.01
N CYS A 59 -19.70 12.32 10.23
CA CYS A 59 -20.68 12.57 9.17
C CYS A 59 -20.12 13.47 8.06
N ILE A 60 -19.45 14.56 8.40
CA ILE A 60 -18.88 15.51 7.42
C ILE A 60 -17.83 14.81 6.54
N GLU A 61 -16.87 14.11 7.15
CA GLU A 61 -15.81 13.41 6.41
C GLU A 61 -16.35 12.26 5.54
N LEU A 62 -17.46 11.64 5.94
CA LEU A 62 -18.17 10.64 5.14
C LEU A 62 -19.18 11.23 4.14
N VAL A 63 -19.29 12.55 4.04
CA VAL A 63 -20.23 13.26 3.15
C VAL A 63 -21.69 12.89 3.44
N LEU A 64 -22.03 12.80 4.73
CA LEU A 64 -23.37 12.52 5.24
C LEU A 64 -23.92 13.76 5.96
N ASP A 65 -25.22 14.01 5.81
CA ASP A 65 -25.91 15.01 6.61
C ASP A 65 -26.20 14.45 8.03
N PRO A 66 -25.68 15.08 9.11
CA PRO A 66 -25.86 14.57 10.47
C PRO A 66 -27.33 14.49 10.91
N ASP A 67 -28.18 15.42 10.47
CA ASP A 67 -29.58 15.47 10.88
C ASP A 67 -30.38 14.38 10.18
N ASP A 68 -30.09 14.10 8.91
CA ASP A 68 -30.67 12.96 8.19
C ASP A 68 -30.26 11.63 8.82
N VAL A 69 -28.98 11.47 9.20
CA VAL A 69 -28.49 10.27 9.90
C VAL A 69 -29.20 10.08 11.24
N LEU A 70 -29.34 11.15 12.04
CA LEU A 70 -30.06 11.08 13.32
C LEU A 70 -31.54 10.75 13.12
N LYS A 71 -32.19 11.37 12.13
CA LYS A 71 -33.59 11.12 11.80
C LYS A 71 -33.80 9.68 11.34
N ASP A 72 -32.90 9.14 10.53
CA ASP A 72 -32.94 7.76 10.05
C ASP A 72 -32.78 6.75 11.19
N TYR A 73 -31.80 6.98 12.06
CA TYR A 73 -31.50 6.08 13.17
C TYR A 73 -32.57 6.12 14.27
N ASN A 74 -33.22 7.28 14.46
CA ASN A 74 -34.22 7.50 15.50
C ASN A 74 -35.67 7.53 14.95
N ARG A 75 -35.95 6.84 13.84
CA ARG A 75 -37.29 6.78 13.19
C ARG A 75 -38.45 6.30 14.06
N ASP A 76 -38.18 5.77 15.25
CA ASP A 76 -39.19 5.29 16.19
C ASP A 76 -39.98 6.47 16.79
N PRO A 77 -41.27 6.64 16.42
CA PRO A 77 -42.06 7.82 16.82
C PRO A 77 -42.39 7.84 18.32
N TYR A 78 -42.12 6.76 19.05
CA TYR A 78 -42.37 6.65 20.48
C TYR A 78 -41.11 6.92 21.33
N ARG A 79 -39.96 7.23 20.71
CA ARG A 79 -38.75 7.58 21.44
C ARG A 79 -38.71 9.08 21.73
N HIS A 80 -38.61 9.40 23.02
CA HIS A 80 -38.42 10.77 23.49
C HIS A 80 -36.95 11.19 23.54
N GLU A 81 -36.01 10.25 23.36
CA GLU A 81 -34.56 10.49 23.41
C GLU A 81 -33.92 10.28 22.04
N VAL A 82 -33.04 11.21 21.65
CA VAL A 82 -32.23 11.12 20.42
C VAL A 82 -30.92 10.42 20.74
N TYR A 83 -30.67 9.28 20.09
CA TYR A 83 -29.42 8.53 20.22
C TYR A 83 -28.52 8.77 19.02
N ILE A 84 -27.24 8.96 19.29
CA ILE A 84 -26.21 8.96 18.25
C ILE A 84 -25.99 7.50 17.80
N PRO A 85 -25.93 7.20 16.48
CA PRO A 85 -25.63 5.87 15.99
C PRO A 85 -24.27 5.38 16.48
N LYS A 86 -24.17 4.08 16.75
CA LYS A 86 -22.88 3.42 17.03
C LYS A 86 -22.00 3.44 15.79
N LEU A 87 -20.68 3.39 15.96
CA LEU A 87 -19.71 3.41 14.86
C LEU A 87 -19.94 2.30 13.82
N ARG A 88 -20.46 1.14 14.25
CA ARG A 88 -20.84 0.03 13.33
C ARG A 88 -21.94 0.39 12.34
N TYR A 89 -22.76 1.40 12.63
CA TYR A 89 -23.77 1.91 11.69
C TYR A 89 -23.11 2.50 10.44
N PHE A 90 -21.98 3.20 10.58
CA PHE A 90 -21.27 3.81 9.46
C PHE A 90 -20.44 2.80 8.66
N THR A 91 -19.92 1.76 9.33
CA THR A 91 -19.04 0.80 8.67
C THR A 91 -19.79 -0.34 8.02
N GLU A 92 -20.98 -0.73 8.50
CA GLU A 92 -21.74 -1.88 8.01
C GLU A 92 -20.95 -3.21 8.02
N ASN A 93 -19.87 -3.28 8.82
CA ASN A 93 -18.86 -4.35 8.77
C ASN A 93 -18.18 -4.52 7.40
N ASP A 94 -18.17 -3.47 6.58
CA ASP A 94 -17.35 -3.39 5.39
C ASP A 94 -15.90 -3.06 5.75
N PHE A 95 -14.95 -3.70 5.08
CA PHE A 95 -13.53 -3.56 5.38
C PHE A 95 -13.03 -2.14 5.10
N GLU A 96 -13.30 -1.61 3.90
CA GLU A 96 -12.83 -0.30 3.49
C GLU A 96 -13.46 0.81 4.33
N LYS A 97 -14.78 0.76 4.54
CA LYS A 97 -15.48 1.70 5.43
C LYS A 97 -14.93 1.65 6.85
N THR A 98 -14.54 0.47 7.34
CA THR A 98 -13.91 0.32 8.66
C THR A 98 -12.57 1.02 8.72
N LEU A 99 -11.69 0.85 7.73
CA LEU A 99 -10.40 1.53 7.67
C LEU A 99 -10.56 3.05 7.64
N VAL A 100 -11.40 3.55 6.74
CA VAL A 100 -11.69 5.00 6.61
C VAL A 100 -12.22 5.59 7.91
N THR A 101 -13.17 4.90 8.56
CA THR A 101 -13.74 5.37 9.83
C THR A 101 -12.69 5.48 10.93
N ILE A 102 -11.73 4.54 10.99
CA ILE A 102 -10.62 4.60 11.96
C ILE A 102 -9.73 5.82 11.69
N GLU A 103 -9.38 6.09 10.43
CA GLU A 103 -8.55 7.26 10.09
C GLU A 103 -9.24 8.57 10.47
N ILE A 104 -10.54 8.69 10.20
CA ILE A 104 -11.35 9.86 10.56
C ILE A 104 -11.36 10.06 12.09
N ILE A 105 -11.56 9.00 12.86
CA ILE A 105 -11.54 9.08 14.34
C ILE A 105 -10.14 9.52 14.81
N TYR A 106 -9.08 8.98 14.21
CA TYR A 106 -7.71 9.40 14.54
C TYR A 106 -7.49 10.88 14.25
N ASP A 107 -7.87 11.34 13.05
CA ASP A 107 -7.71 12.74 12.62
C ASP A 107 -8.50 13.68 13.52
N PHE A 108 -9.71 13.30 13.96
CA PHE A 108 -10.47 14.06 14.95
C PHE A 108 -9.68 14.28 16.25
N PHE A 109 -9.16 13.22 16.86
CA PHE A 109 -8.41 13.36 18.12
C PHE A 109 -7.07 14.06 17.93
N ASN A 110 -6.41 13.86 16.79
CA ASN A 110 -5.12 14.50 16.52
C ASN A 110 -5.26 16.03 16.40
N ASN A 111 -6.32 16.48 15.74
CA ASN A 111 -6.58 17.89 15.42
C ASN A 111 -7.51 18.61 16.42
N SER A 112 -8.04 17.92 17.42
CA SER A 112 -8.91 18.52 18.43
C SER A 112 -8.18 18.91 19.71
N ASP A 113 -8.82 19.78 20.49
CA ASP A 113 -8.41 20.19 21.83
C ASP A 113 -9.06 19.32 22.92
N VAL A 114 -9.49 18.10 22.58
CA VAL A 114 -10.14 17.17 23.51
C VAL A 114 -9.19 16.86 24.68
N TYR A 115 -9.71 16.97 25.89
CA TYR A 115 -9.01 16.59 27.11
C TYR A 115 -8.63 15.09 27.02
N ASP A 116 -7.37 14.75 27.32
CA ASP A 116 -6.79 13.41 27.15
C ASP A 116 -6.68 12.89 25.69
N LYS A 117 -6.55 13.76 24.67
CA LYS A 117 -6.37 13.28 23.27
C LYS A 117 -5.29 12.21 23.09
N SER A 118 -4.18 12.29 23.82
CA SER A 118 -3.10 11.29 23.77
C SER A 118 -3.55 9.90 24.21
N LYS A 119 -4.48 9.81 25.17
CA LYS A 119 -5.09 8.55 25.60
C LYS A 119 -5.91 7.93 24.47
N TYR A 120 -6.73 8.73 23.79
CA TYR A 120 -7.55 8.26 22.68
C TYR A 120 -6.70 7.82 21.48
N LEU A 121 -5.69 8.62 21.10
CA LEU A 121 -4.73 8.25 20.06
C LEU A 121 -4.02 6.93 20.39
N ASN A 122 -3.60 6.75 21.65
CA ASN A 122 -2.99 5.49 22.10
C ASN A 122 -3.96 4.30 22.04
N ILE A 123 -5.23 4.48 22.38
CA ILE A 123 -6.26 3.44 22.26
C ILE A 123 -6.44 3.03 20.79
N ILE A 124 -6.57 4.01 19.89
CA ILE A 124 -6.70 3.75 18.45
C ILE A 124 -5.51 2.95 17.94
N ASP A 125 -4.30 3.47 18.19
CA ASP A 125 -3.05 2.85 17.75
C ASP A 125 -2.89 1.43 18.28
N MET A 126 -3.14 1.22 19.57
CA MET A 126 -2.99 -0.08 20.21
C MET A 126 -4.01 -1.07 19.67
N SER A 127 -5.28 -0.67 19.53
CA SER A 127 -6.35 -1.53 19.02
C SER A 127 -6.10 -1.95 17.57
N VAL A 128 -5.68 -1.03 16.70
CA VAL A 128 -5.31 -1.35 15.30
C VAL A 128 -4.09 -2.26 15.25
N LYS A 129 -3.03 -1.96 16.02
CA LYS A 129 -1.81 -2.78 16.06
C LYS A 129 -2.09 -4.20 16.58
N ILE A 130 -2.96 -4.35 17.58
CA ILE A 130 -3.38 -5.67 18.07
C ILE A 130 -4.18 -6.41 16.99
N ALA A 131 -5.15 -5.74 16.36
CA ALA A 131 -5.97 -6.33 15.32
C ALA A 131 -5.11 -6.81 14.14
N LEU A 132 -4.16 -6.01 13.65
CA LEU A 132 -3.26 -6.38 12.56
C LEU A 132 -2.27 -7.49 12.95
N ARG A 133 -1.64 -7.40 14.13
CA ARG A 133 -0.65 -8.41 14.56
C ARG A 133 -1.24 -9.81 14.68
N GLN A 134 -2.49 -9.91 15.09
CA GLN A 134 -3.18 -11.18 15.31
C GLN A 134 -3.85 -11.75 14.06
N ASN A 135 -3.83 -11.03 12.95
CA ASN A 135 -4.37 -11.46 11.66
C ASN A 135 -3.23 -11.82 10.70
N ASN A 136 -3.56 -12.59 9.66
CA ASN A 136 -2.66 -12.75 8.52
C ASN A 136 -2.44 -11.39 7.86
N ASP A 137 -1.52 -11.30 6.92
CA ASP A 137 -1.42 -10.11 6.09
C ASP A 137 -2.76 -9.91 5.34
N ILE A 138 -3.55 -8.94 5.79
CA ILE A 138 -4.86 -8.60 5.22
C ILE A 138 -4.76 -7.54 4.12
N GLY A 139 -3.57 -7.29 3.58
CA GLY A 139 -3.40 -6.32 2.49
C GLY A 139 -3.19 -4.89 2.95
N VAL A 140 -3.04 -4.61 4.27
CA VAL A 140 -2.76 -3.28 4.80
C VAL A 140 -1.74 -3.26 5.94
N SER A 141 -1.01 -2.15 6.04
CA SER A 141 -0.19 -1.74 7.18
C SER A 141 -0.73 -0.43 7.77
N TYR A 142 -0.49 -0.19 9.05
CA TYR A 142 -0.97 1.00 9.75
C TYR A 142 0.19 1.77 10.39
N LYS A 143 0.25 3.08 10.14
CA LYS A 143 1.26 3.98 10.69
C LYS A 143 0.69 5.39 10.83
N ASP A 144 0.90 6.00 11.99
CA ASP A 144 0.58 7.40 12.27
C ASP A 144 -0.85 7.79 11.85
N GLY A 145 -1.84 6.97 12.22
CA GLY A 145 -3.25 7.23 11.90
C GLY A 145 -3.71 6.83 10.50
N LYS A 146 -2.82 6.30 9.65
CA LYS A 146 -3.11 6.00 8.24
C LYS A 146 -2.86 4.54 7.89
N PHE A 147 -3.71 4.01 7.02
CA PHE A 147 -3.56 2.71 6.39
C PHE A 147 -2.89 2.83 5.03
N PHE A 148 -1.98 1.92 4.77
CA PHE A 148 -1.26 1.80 3.51
C PHE A 148 -1.40 0.36 3.02
N PRO A 149 -1.53 0.09 1.71
CA PRO A 149 -1.46 -1.27 1.21
C PRO A 149 -0.21 -1.99 1.75
N SER A 150 -0.34 -3.22 2.22
CA SER A 150 0.82 -4.04 2.54
C SER A 150 1.44 -4.54 1.24
N GLY A 151 2.34 -3.73 0.69
CA GLY A 151 3.38 -4.17 -0.24
C GLY A 151 4.63 -4.56 0.54
N ALA A 152 5.66 -5.02 -0.17
CA ALA A 152 6.97 -5.27 0.40
C ALA A 152 7.62 -3.93 0.80
N LYS A 153 7.14 -3.28 1.86
CA LYS A 153 7.51 -1.93 2.29
C LYS A 153 9.02 -1.71 2.40
N GLU A 154 9.75 -2.74 2.83
CA GLU A 154 11.21 -2.72 2.90
C GLU A 154 11.85 -2.73 1.50
N LEU A 155 11.27 -3.49 0.57
CA LEU A 155 11.68 -3.52 -0.84
C LEU A 155 11.26 -2.23 -1.56
N ASP A 156 10.07 -1.70 -1.28
CA ASP A 156 9.53 -0.45 -1.81
C ASP A 156 10.33 0.76 -1.33
N GLU A 157 10.65 0.87 -0.03
CA GLU A 157 11.45 1.97 0.50
C GLU A 157 12.91 1.90 -0.01
N GLU A 158 13.53 0.72 -0.07
CA GLU A 158 14.87 0.54 -0.62
C GLU A 158 14.93 0.80 -2.13
N LEU A 159 14.00 0.25 -2.92
CA LEU A 159 14.00 0.38 -4.38
C LEU A 159 13.48 1.75 -4.84
N THR A 160 12.63 2.42 -4.07
CA THR A 160 12.12 3.74 -4.48
C THR A 160 13.06 4.84 -3.99
N ASN A 161 13.36 4.89 -2.68
CA ASN A 161 14.11 6.01 -2.12
C ASN A 161 15.62 5.93 -2.41
N LYS A 162 16.24 4.74 -2.32
CA LYS A 162 17.69 4.64 -2.56
C LYS A 162 18.06 4.63 -4.02
N ILE A 163 17.28 3.95 -4.88
CA ILE A 163 17.50 4.04 -6.33
C ILE A 163 17.33 5.48 -6.81
N HIS A 164 16.33 6.21 -6.29
CA HIS A 164 16.16 7.62 -6.62
C HIS A 164 17.42 8.45 -6.32
N HIS A 165 18.08 8.18 -5.19
CA HIS A 165 19.34 8.86 -4.83
C HIS A 165 20.49 8.48 -5.77
N TRP A 166 20.70 7.20 -6.05
CA TRP A 166 21.75 6.72 -6.96
C TRP A 166 21.57 7.24 -8.40
N LEU A 167 20.32 7.30 -8.87
CA LEU A 167 20.02 7.77 -10.21
C LEU A 167 20.11 9.29 -10.38
N ASN A 168 20.45 10.06 -9.34
CA ASN A 168 20.73 11.50 -9.49
C ASN A 168 21.89 11.76 -10.47
N LYS A 169 22.86 10.85 -10.56
CA LYS A 169 23.96 10.91 -11.55
C LYS A 169 23.49 10.55 -12.98
N TYR A 170 22.30 9.96 -13.12
CA TYR A 170 21.78 9.42 -14.38
C TYR A 170 20.35 9.94 -14.64
N PRO A 171 20.17 11.24 -14.94
CA PRO A 171 18.87 11.90 -14.94
C PRO A 171 17.87 11.27 -15.93
N LYS A 172 18.33 10.78 -17.08
CA LYS A 172 17.47 10.11 -18.07
C LYS A 172 16.98 8.74 -17.56
N VAL A 173 17.86 7.95 -16.94
CA VAL A 173 17.51 6.67 -16.31
C VAL A 173 16.51 6.91 -15.17
N LYS A 174 16.77 7.93 -14.35
CA LYS A 174 15.88 8.36 -13.27
C LYS A 174 14.47 8.65 -13.77
N SER A 175 14.36 9.46 -14.84
CA SER A 175 13.07 9.81 -15.42
C SER A 175 12.31 8.59 -15.94
N LEU A 176 12.99 7.67 -16.65
CA LEU A 176 12.36 6.44 -17.14
C LEU A 176 11.86 5.55 -16.00
N TYR A 177 12.66 5.38 -14.95
CA TYR A 177 12.28 4.53 -13.82
C TYR A 177 11.11 5.15 -13.01
N LEU A 178 11.12 6.46 -12.79
CA LEU A 178 10.00 7.16 -12.15
C LEU A 178 8.72 7.08 -12.99
N ASN A 179 8.83 7.23 -14.31
CA ASN A 179 7.68 7.03 -15.20
C ASN A 179 7.12 5.60 -15.10
N ALA A 180 7.96 4.59 -14.89
CA ALA A 180 7.50 3.22 -14.68
C ALA A 180 6.71 3.06 -13.37
N LEU A 181 7.18 3.68 -12.28
CA LEU A 181 6.48 3.73 -10.99
C LEU A 181 5.13 4.45 -11.11
N ASP A 182 5.09 5.60 -11.80
CA ASP A 182 3.87 6.36 -12.03
C ASP A 182 2.86 5.58 -12.89
N CYS A 183 3.34 4.87 -13.91
CA CYS A 183 2.52 3.97 -14.71
C CYS A 183 1.96 2.83 -13.87
N TYR A 184 2.73 2.29 -12.91
CA TYR A 184 2.30 1.21 -12.04
C TYR A 184 1.21 1.66 -11.08
N ALA A 185 1.39 2.82 -10.43
CA ALA A 185 0.35 3.45 -9.62
C ALA A 185 -0.92 3.72 -10.44
N GLY A 186 -0.77 4.23 -11.67
CA GLY A 186 -1.88 4.41 -12.61
C GLY A 186 -2.55 3.10 -13.02
N SER A 187 -1.80 1.99 -13.06
CA SER A 187 -2.29 0.68 -13.48
C SER A 187 -3.22 0.01 -12.48
N LEU A 188 -3.26 0.50 -11.24
CA LEU A 188 -4.22 0.09 -10.22
C LEU A 188 -5.66 0.47 -10.62
N LYS A 189 -5.82 1.49 -11.47
CA LYS A 189 -7.12 1.96 -11.99
C LYS A 189 -7.36 1.59 -13.46
N ASN A 190 -6.29 1.42 -14.24
CA ASN A 190 -6.35 1.12 -15.67
C ASN A 190 -5.24 0.13 -16.04
N ASP A 191 -5.59 -1.14 -16.18
CA ASP A 191 -4.67 -2.25 -16.42
C ASP A 191 -3.86 -2.14 -17.73
N ILE A 192 -4.35 -1.42 -18.74
CA ILE A 192 -3.63 -1.16 -19.99
C ILE A 192 -2.26 -0.51 -19.72
N LYS A 193 -2.16 0.31 -18.65
CA LYS A 193 -0.89 0.96 -18.26
C LYS A 193 0.20 -0.01 -17.80
N ARG A 194 -0.11 -1.28 -17.53
CA ARG A 194 0.90 -2.28 -17.11
C ARG A 194 1.97 -2.54 -18.18
N LYS A 195 1.60 -2.47 -19.46
CA LYS A 195 2.57 -2.55 -20.58
C LYS A 195 3.59 -1.41 -20.54
N ASP A 196 3.16 -0.25 -20.06
CA ASP A 196 3.97 0.96 -19.97
C ASP A 196 4.96 0.86 -18.81
N VAL A 197 4.56 0.21 -17.71
CA VAL A 197 5.45 -0.11 -16.59
C VAL A 197 6.63 -0.93 -17.10
N VAL A 198 6.35 -2.05 -17.78
CA VAL A 198 7.38 -2.95 -18.32
C VAL A 198 8.28 -2.22 -19.30
N SER A 199 7.69 -1.45 -20.22
CA SER A 199 8.44 -0.75 -21.27
C SER A 199 9.37 0.32 -20.68
N ASN A 200 8.88 1.15 -19.76
CA ASN A 200 9.68 2.19 -19.13
C ASN A 200 10.76 1.60 -18.20
N ALA A 201 10.43 0.56 -17.42
CA ALA A 201 11.38 -0.09 -16.53
C ALA A 201 12.53 -0.76 -17.30
N PHE A 202 12.22 -1.45 -18.41
CA PHE A 202 13.24 -2.03 -19.29
C PHE A 202 14.11 -0.96 -19.96
N GLN A 203 13.50 0.12 -20.46
CA GLN A 203 14.23 1.24 -21.05
C GLN A 203 15.19 1.91 -20.05
N ALA A 204 14.81 1.99 -18.77
CA ALA A 204 15.71 2.50 -17.73
C ALA A 204 16.98 1.65 -17.60
N VAL A 205 16.84 0.32 -17.54
CA VAL A 205 17.98 -0.62 -17.49
C VAL A 205 18.84 -0.55 -18.75
N GLU A 206 18.20 -0.52 -19.93
CA GLU A 206 18.93 -0.42 -21.19
C GLU A 206 19.71 0.91 -21.30
N GLU A 207 19.09 2.03 -20.95
CA GLU A 207 19.74 3.35 -20.99
C GLU A 207 20.92 3.40 -20.02
N LEU A 208 20.76 2.88 -18.79
CA LEU A 208 21.85 2.80 -17.83
C LEU A 208 23.02 1.99 -18.39
N THR A 209 22.74 0.85 -19.02
CA THR A 209 23.76 0.00 -19.65
C THR A 209 24.52 0.74 -20.74
N LYS A 210 23.83 1.48 -21.62
CA LYS A 210 24.45 2.31 -22.66
C LYS A 210 25.35 3.40 -22.08
N ILE A 211 24.93 4.04 -20.99
CA ILE A 211 25.72 5.05 -20.29
C ILE A 211 26.99 4.42 -19.71
N ILE A 212 26.86 3.30 -18.99
CA ILE A 212 27.99 2.62 -18.34
C ILE A 212 29.00 2.12 -19.37
N LEU A 213 28.56 1.56 -20.50
CA LEU A 213 29.46 1.06 -21.53
C LEU A 213 29.97 2.13 -22.50
N GLY A 214 29.43 3.35 -22.45
CA GLY A 214 29.77 4.42 -23.38
C GLY A 214 29.31 4.17 -24.83
N ASN A 215 28.37 3.24 -25.04
CA ASN A 215 27.92 2.85 -26.38
C ASN A 215 26.44 3.25 -26.62
N LYS A 216 26.24 4.39 -27.29
CA LYS A 216 24.89 4.98 -27.45
C LYS A 216 23.95 4.20 -28.40
N THR A 217 24.47 3.24 -29.17
CA THR A 217 23.75 2.64 -30.30
C THR A 217 23.53 1.13 -30.20
N LEU A 218 24.21 0.44 -29.28
CA LEU A 218 24.04 -1.01 -29.13
C LEU A 218 22.82 -1.31 -28.27
N SER A 219 22.06 -2.32 -28.67
CA SER A 219 20.92 -2.82 -27.90
C SER A 219 21.41 -3.49 -26.63
N PHE A 220 20.55 -3.55 -25.60
CA PHE A 220 20.84 -4.23 -24.35
C PHE A 220 21.45 -5.63 -24.56
N ASP A 221 20.93 -6.40 -25.50
CA ASP A 221 21.38 -7.75 -25.87
C ASP A 221 22.85 -7.82 -26.29
N LYS A 222 23.28 -6.89 -27.14
CA LYS A 222 24.66 -6.83 -27.64
C LYS A 222 25.64 -6.35 -26.57
N ASN A 223 25.11 -5.78 -25.50
CA ASN A 223 25.85 -5.19 -24.40
C ASN A 223 25.96 -6.10 -23.18
N LEU A 224 25.23 -7.23 -23.13
CA LEU A 224 25.13 -8.04 -21.91
C LEU A 224 26.47 -8.60 -21.46
N ASP A 225 27.19 -9.28 -22.34
CA ASP A 225 28.46 -9.91 -21.97
C ASP A 225 29.51 -8.86 -21.63
N THR A 226 29.57 -7.76 -22.38
CA THR A 226 30.46 -6.63 -22.09
C THR A 226 30.11 -5.96 -20.76
N LEU A 227 28.82 -5.84 -20.42
CA LEU A 227 28.37 -5.31 -19.13
C LEU A 227 28.81 -6.22 -17.98
N VAL A 228 28.60 -7.53 -18.11
CA VAL A 228 28.99 -8.52 -17.10
C VAL A 228 30.50 -8.52 -16.88
N GLU A 229 31.28 -8.43 -17.95
CA GLU A 229 32.74 -8.31 -17.88
C GLU A 229 33.17 -7.00 -17.21
N LYS A 230 32.60 -5.86 -17.63
CA LYS A 230 32.94 -4.54 -17.08
C LYS A 230 32.64 -4.45 -15.59
N LEU A 231 31.50 -4.98 -15.16
CA LEU A 231 31.07 -5.00 -13.75
C LEU A 231 31.73 -6.13 -12.95
N LYS A 232 32.61 -6.94 -13.56
CA LYS A 232 33.26 -8.12 -12.93
C LYS A 232 32.28 -9.08 -12.26
N LEU A 233 31.07 -9.20 -12.83
CA LEU A 233 30.02 -10.04 -12.30
C LEU A 233 30.31 -11.52 -12.61
N ASN A 234 29.73 -12.42 -11.81
CA ASN A 234 29.72 -13.84 -12.13
C ASN A 234 29.01 -14.07 -13.48
N LYS A 235 29.59 -14.90 -14.37
CA LYS A 235 29.03 -15.25 -15.69
C LYS A 235 27.56 -15.72 -15.66
N LYS A 236 27.08 -16.26 -14.53
CA LYS A 236 25.65 -16.60 -14.35
C LYS A 236 24.72 -15.39 -14.49
N TRP A 237 25.21 -14.18 -14.25
CA TRP A 237 24.43 -12.95 -14.44
C TRP A 237 24.07 -12.69 -15.91
N SER A 238 24.87 -13.13 -16.89
CA SER A 238 24.48 -13.06 -18.31
C SER A 238 23.16 -13.80 -18.54
N GLN A 239 22.98 -14.97 -17.93
CA GLN A 239 21.73 -15.74 -18.05
C GLN A 239 20.55 -15.01 -17.42
N VAL A 240 20.74 -14.37 -16.26
CA VAL A 240 19.70 -13.58 -15.59
C VAL A 240 19.28 -12.40 -16.47
N PHE A 241 20.23 -11.66 -17.05
CA PHE A 241 19.90 -10.54 -17.93
C PHE A 241 19.23 -10.97 -19.24
N HIS A 242 19.62 -12.12 -19.79
CA HIS A 242 18.91 -12.70 -20.94
C HIS A 242 17.45 -13.03 -20.59
N GLN A 243 17.20 -13.67 -19.45
CA GLN A 243 15.83 -13.99 -19.01
C GLN A 243 15.01 -12.72 -18.73
N TYR A 244 15.62 -11.72 -18.08
CA TYR A 244 15.00 -10.42 -17.86
C TYR A 244 14.56 -9.73 -19.16
N LYS A 245 15.41 -9.77 -20.19
CA LYS A 245 15.08 -9.26 -21.52
C LYS A 245 13.92 -10.04 -22.15
N GLU A 246 13.92 -11.38 -22.08
CA GLU A 246 12.84 -12.16 -22.66
C GLU A 246 11.50 -11.89 -21.94
N LEU A 247 11.50 -11.70 -20.62
CA LEU A 247 10.33 -11.22 -19.88
C LEU A 247 9.85 -9.85 -20.39
N SER A 248 10.77 -8.92 -20.66
CA SER A 248 10.41 -7.61 -21.20
C SER A 248 9.74 -7.68 -22.57
N LYS A 249 10.20 -8.61 -23.42
CA LYS A 249 9.59 -8.85 -24.74
C LYS A 249 8.25 -9.52 -24.61
N GLU A 250 8.05 -10.37 -23.61
CA GLU A 250 6.79 -11.05 -23.39
C GLU A 250 5.70 -10.09 -22.89
N TYR A 251 6.07 -9.19 -21.96
CA TYR A 251 5.12 -8.31 -21.26
C TYR A 251 5.07 -6.88 -21.81
N GLY A 252 6.01 -6.49 -22.67
CA GLY A 252 6.12 -5.15 -23.23
C GLY A 252 5.14 -4.88 -24.38
N ARG A 253 5.05 -3.60 -24.78
CA ARG A 253 4.16 -3.13 -25.86
C ARG A 253 4.42 -3.77 -27.23
N HIS A 254 5.61 -4.33 -27.44
CA HIS A 254 6.01 -4.94 -28.72
C HIS A 254 6.13 -6.46 -28.63
N SER A 255 5.48 -7.09 -27.64
CA SER A 255 5.34 -8.53 -27.64
C SER A 255 4.57 -8.93 -28.89
N GLY A 256 5.07 -9.87 -29.69
CA GLY A 256 4.35 -10.38 -30.87
C GLY A 256 3.09 -11.17 -30.54
N LYS A 257 2.63 -11.12 -29.29
CA LYS A 257 1.32 -11.61 -28.85
C LYS A 257 0.28 -10.56 -29.25
N SER A 258 -0.99 -10.94 -29.42
CA SER A 258 -2.05 -10.00 -29.81
C SER A 258 -2.01 -8.73 -28.96
N ASP A 259 -2.39 -7.58 -29.54
CA ASP A 259 -2.44 -6.27 -28.86
C ASP A 259 -3.24 -6.28 -27.54
N ASP A 260 -3.99 -7.36 -27.27
CA ASP A 260 -4.81 -7.60 -26.09
C ASP A 260 -4.08 -8.21 -24.88
N PHE A 261 -2.85 -8.73 -25.01
CA PHE A 261 -2.17 -9.35 -23.87
C PHE A 261 -1.73 -8.30 -22.84
N ILE A 262 -2.38 -8.24 -21.67
CA ILE A 262 -2.00 -7.37 -20.56
C ILE A 262 -1.39 -8.24 -19.45
N PRO A 263 -0.15 -7.97 -19.00
CA PRO A 263 0.46 -8.75 -17.93
C PRO A 263 -0.34 -8.65 -16.62
N ALA A 264 -0.32 -9.70 -15.81
CA ALA A 264 -0.97 -9.69 -14.51
C ALA A 264 -0.34 -8.61 -13.61
N LYS A 265 -1.12 -8.11 -12.64
CA LYS A 265 -0.63 -7.09 -11.69
C LYS A 265 0.67 -7.53 -11.01
N ASN A 266 0.68 -8.75 -10.46
CA ASN A 266 1.80 -9.27 -9.71
C ASN A 266 3.04 -9.48 -10.61
N ASP A 267 2.85 -9.92 -11.86
CA ASP A 267 3.97 -10.06 -12.82
C ASP A 267 4.57 -8.69 -13.18
N THR A 268 3.72 -7.69 -13.34
CA THR A 268 4.13 -6.31 -13.63
C THR A 268 4.93 -5.71 -12.47
N GLU A 269 4.44 -5.92 -11.24
CA GLU A 269 5.09 -5.51 -10.01
C GLU A 269 6.45 -6.20 -9.84
N ALA A 270 6.50 -7.53 -10.01
CA ALA A 270 7.74 -8.29 -9.95
C ALA A 270 8.76 -7.82 -10.99
N PHE A 271 8.33 -7.52 -12.21
CA PHE A 271 9.20 -6.98 -13.26
C PHE A 271 9.77 -5.59 -12.90
N LEU A 272 8.93 -4.72 -12.33
CA LEU A 272 9.34 -3.39 -11.87
C LEU A 272 10.41 -3.48 -10.77
N PHE A 273 10.21 -4.37 -9.79
CA PHE A 273 11.19 -4.61 -8.74
C PHE A 273 12.48 -5.22 -9.24
N LEU A 274 12.40 -6.22 -10.12
CA LEU A 274 13.57 -6.83 -10.74
C LEU A 274 14.39 -5.79 -11.50
N SER A 275 13.73 -4.87 -12.21
CA SER A 275 14.40 -3.76 -12.91
C SER A 275 15.15 -2.85 -11.93
N GLY A 276 14.56 -2.53 -10.79
CA GLY A 276 15.22 -1.76 -9.73
C GLY A 276 16.44 -2.47 -9.15
N ILE A 277 16.34 -3.78 -8.89
CA ILE A 277 17.46 -4.62 -8.41
C ILE A 277 18.61 -4.61 -9.42
N ILE A 278 18.32 -4.75 -10.72
CA ILE A 278 19.33 -4.71 -11.78
C ILE A 278 20.01 -3.33 -11.83
N ILE A 279 19.24 -2.24 -11.76
CA ILE A 279 19.78 -0.88 -11.70
C ILE A 279 20.73 -0.72 -10.51
N ARG A 280 20.30 -1.16 -9.32
CA ARG A 280 21.12 -1.14 -8.10
C ARG A 280 22.42 -1.91 -8.30
N LEU A 281 22.34 -3.14 -8.80
CA LEU A 281 23.50 -3.98 -9.05
C LEU A 281 24.51 -3.27 -9.97
N ILE A 282 24.04 -2.68 -11.07
CA ILE A 282 24.89 -1.97 -12.03
C ILE A 282 25.56 -0.76 -11.37
N VAL A 283 24.81 0.09 -10.65
CA VAL A 283 25.37 1.29 -10.05
C VAL A 283 26.37 0.96 -8.94
N THR A 284 26.04 0.04 -8.03
CA THR A 284 26.93 -0.32 -6.91
C THR A 284 28.25 -0.93 -7.39
N ASN A 285 28.22 -1.85 -8.37
CA ASN A 285 29.45 -2.45 -8.89
C ASN A 285 30.30 -1.48 -9.72
N MET A 286 29.71 -0.40 -10.24
CA MET A 286 30.47 0.67 -10.87
C MET A 286 31.17 1.55 -9.84
N GLU A 287 30.49 1.90 -8.74
CA GLU A 287 31.07 2.74 -7.68
C GLU A 287 32.15 2.00 -6.88
N ASP A 288 32.03 0.69 -6.69
CA ASP A 288 33.06 -0.13 -6.03
C ASP A 288 34.25 -0.48 -6.96
N GLY A 289 34.13 -0.19 -8.26
CA GLY A 289 35.11 -0.51 -9.30
C GLY A 289 36.03 0.66 -9.70
N GLU A 290 35.75 1.88 -9.23
CA GLU A 290 36.59 3.09 -9.35
C GLU A 290 37.51 3.25 -8.13
#